data_AF-A0AAW6U3W7-F1
#
_entry.id   AF-A0AAW6U3W7-F1
#
_cell.length_a   1.000
_cell.length_b   1.000
_cell.length_c   1.000
_cell.angle_alpha   90.00
_cell.angle_beta   90.00
_cell.angle_gamma   90.00
#
_symmetry.space_group_name_H-M   'P 1'
#
loop_
_entity.id
_entity.type
_entity.pdbx_description
1 polymer ?
#
loop_
_entity_poly.entity_id
_entity_poly.type
_entity_poly.pdbx_seq_one_letter_code
_entity_poly.pdbx_strand_id
1 'polypeptide(L)'
;MIEITTHQKAQDVARLGFCYVCGQDFSDDRKRTSDHVPPKSIFRSEDRDWPLILPAHEKCNSDYSKVDEQAMGLIGLLHPERPRQVPARTTIVGIAERDGRPAAVLLAGLKLRPMITKIFRACHTALYRVFMPLKTKNLILTPLLELDPKTRQPIPHTLLPQHQMACKILKDNRRIGNVDRVHANNRRFRFEVVWGTCDDGWRHFAAFAIDIYNWHLLGNRAIGHPQGCIGMHFSNDPIPPNASVVPTIELPFTWSEPLNPFEE
;
A
#
# COMPACT_ATOMS: atom_id res chain seq x y z
N MET A 1 5.23 4.95 18.99
CA MET A 1 5.15 3.84 18.02
C MET A 1 3.87 3.06 18.25
N ILE A 2 3.13 2.79 17.19
CA ILE A 2 1.88 2.05 17.17
C ILE A 2 2.07 0.81 16.30
N GLU A 3 1.70 -0.35 16.82
CA GLU A 3 1.87 -1.61 16.11
C GLU A 3 0.60 -2.46 16.16
N ILE A 4 0.11 -2.92 15.01
CA ILE A 4 -0.96 -3.91 14.88
C ILE A 4 -0.34 -5.18 14.29
N THR A 5 0.12 -6.06 15.16
CA THR A 5 0.90 -7.27 14.80
C THR A 5 0.35 -8.56 15.43
N THR A 6 -0.78 -8.45 16.13
CA THR A 6 -1.42 -9.54 16.88
C THR A 6 -2.91 -9.55 16.62
N HIS A 7 -3.56 -10.71 16.75
CA HIS A 7 -5.00 -10.86 16.60
C HIS A 7 -5.81 -9.87 17.43
N GLN A 8 -5.49 -9.71 18.73
CA GLN A 8 -6.23 -8.82 19.63
C GLN A 8 -6.27 -7.38 19.11
N LYS A 9 -5.10 -6.83 18.76
CA LYS A 9 -5.00 -5.47 18.22
C LYS A 9 -5.74 -5.30 16.89
N ALA A 10 -5.76 -6.33 16.03
CA ALA A 10 -6.53 -6.31 14.79
C ALA A 10 -8.05 -6.30 15.07
N GLN A 11 -8.52 -7.06 16.06
CA GLN A 11 -9.93 -7.04 16.47
C GLN A 11 -10.36 -5.70 17.06
N ASP A 12 -9.48 -5.03 17.81
CA ASP A 12 -9.78 -3.72 18.38
C ASP A 12 -10.05 -2.67 17.28
N VAL A 13 -9.44 -2.84 16.10
CA VAL A 13 -9.64 -1.96 14.93
C VAL A 13 -11.02 -2.16 14.30
N ALA A 14 -11.56 -3.38 14.32
CA ALA A 14 -12.88 -3.68 13.78
C ALA A 14 -14.03 -2.94 14.52
N ARG A 15 -13.76 -2.40 15.71
CA ARG A 15 -14.73 -1.72 16.59
C ARG A 15 -14.82 -0.20 16.40
N LEU A 16 -14.19 0.37 15.39
CA LEU A 16 -14.29 1.81 15.09
C LEU A 16 -15.76 2.28 15.00
N GLY A 17 -16.03 3.49 15.50
CA GLY A 17 -17.35 4.11 15.50
C GLY A 17 -17.77 4.77 14.18
N PHE A 18 -16.85 4.86 13.22
CA PHE A 18 -17.07 5.52 11.93
C PHE A 18 -16.58 4.66 10.76
N CYS A 19 -17.11 4.96 9.57
CA CYS A 19 -16.69 4.33 8.32
C CYS A 19 -15.31 4.85 7.89
N TYR A 20 -14.30 3.98 7.83
CA TYR A 20 -12.94 4.39 7.47
C TYR A 20 -12.81 4.96 6.05
N VAL A 21 -13.77 4.66 5.16
CA VAL A 21 -13.78 5.11 3.76
C VAL A 21 -14.29 6.55 3.62
N CYS A 22 -15.39 6.90 4.30
CA CYS A 22 -16.05 8.20 4.15
C CYS A 22 -15.97 9.11 5.38
N GLY A 23 -15.50 8.60 6.52
CA GLY A 23 -15.33 9.36 7.76
C GLY A 23 -16.60 9.63 8.55
N GLN A 24 -17.76 9.19 8.06
CA GLN A 24 -19.05 9.39 8.72
C GLN A 24 -19.31 8.28 9.74
N ASP A 25 -19.92 8.66 10.86
CA ASP A 25 -20.35 7.75 11.92
C ASP A 25 -21.39 6.75 11.41
N PHE A 26 -21.45 5.59 12.08
CA PHE A 26 -22.52 4.63 11.86
C PHE A 26 -23.78 5.06 12.59
N SER A 27 -24.86 5.25 11.84
CA SER A 27 -26.21 5.52 12.34
C SER A 27 -27.14 4.35 11.97
N ASP A 28 -28.28 4.22 12.64
CA ASP A 28 -29.20 3.08 12.47
C ASP A 28 -29.73 2.92 11.02
N ASP A 29 -29.78 4.01 10.25
CA ASP A 29 -30.22 4.04 8.86
C ASP A 29 -29.14 3.60 7.86
N ARG A 30 -27.88 3.44 8.30
CA ARG A 30 -26.75 3.10 7.43
C ARG A 30 -26.14 1.76 7.80
N LYS A 31 -26.42 0.75 6.97
CA LYS A 31 -25.90 -0.60 7.15
C LYS A 31 -24.37 -0.62 7.25
N ARG A 32 -23.89 -1.04 8.41
CA ARG A 32 -22.48 -1.30 8.71
C ARG A 32 -22.09 -2.67 8.17
N THR A 33 -20.96 -2.73 7.49
CA THR A 33 -20.34 -3.96 6.98
C THR A 33 -18.89 -4.07 7.45
N SER A 34 -18.32 -5.27 7.34
CA SER A 34 -16.91 -5.53 7.64
C SER A 34 -16.13 -5.64 6.33
N ASP A 35 -15.12 -4.81 6.15
CA ASP A 35 -14.25 -4.80 4.97
C ASP A 35 -12.89 -5.40 5.32
N HIS A 36 -12.43 -6.37 4.53
CA HIS A 36 -11.11 -6.97 4.68
C HIS A 36 -10.12 -6.15 3.87
N VAL A 37 -9.09 -5.61 4.52
CA VAL A 37 -8.10 -4.76 3.85
C VAL A 37 -6.69 -5.24 4.14
N PRO A 38 -5.94 -5.74 3.14
CA PRO A 38 -6.36 -6.00 1.77
C PRO A 38 -7.45 -7.09 1.65
N PRO A 39 -8.11 -7.23 0.49
CA PRO A 39 -9.20 -8.19 0.30
C PRO A 39 -8.76 -9.63 0.63
N LYS A 40 -9.55 -10.35 1.42
CA LYS A 40 -9.24 -11.73 1.88
C LYS A 40 -8.87 -12.69 0.74
N SER A 41 -9.47 -12.52 -0.42
CA SER A 41 -9.28 -13.37 -1.60
C SER A 41 -7.86 -13.33 -2.17
N ILE A 42 -7.08 -12.27 -1.90
CA ILE A 42 -5.68 -12.21 -2.36
C ILE A 42 -4.77 -13.15 -1.56
N PHE A 43 -5.16 -13.54 -0.34
CA PHE A 43 -4.35 -14.41 0.50
C PHE A 43 -4.73 -15.89 0.30
N ARG A 44 -3.74 -16.78 0.37
CA ARG A 44 -3.97 -18.22 0.49
C ARG A 44 -4.68 -18.54 1.80
N SER A 45 -5.45 -19.62 1.84
CA SER A 45 -6.31 -19.92 2.98
C SER A 45 -5.51 -20.08 4.29
N GLU A 46 -4.35 -20.71 4.19
CA GLU A 46 -3.38 -20.94 5.27
C GLU A 46 -2.70 -19.65 5.77
N ASP A 47 -2.66 -18.59 4.95
CA ASP A 47 -2.05 -17.32 5.31
C ASP A 47 -3.08 -16.32 5.86
N ARG A 48 -4.39 -16.63 5.87
CA ARG A 48 -5.45 -15.69 6.30
C ARG A 48 -5.56 -15.51 7.82
N ASP A 49 -4.46 -15.69 8.53
CA ASP A 49 -4.42 -15.55 9.97
C ASP A 49 -4.40 -14.08 10.39
N TRP A 50 -5.41 -13.69 11.18
CA TRP A 50 -5.64 -12.33 11.72
C TRP A 50 -5.66 -11.25 10.64
N PRO A 51 -6.65 -11.26 9.72
CA PRO A 51 -6.77 -10.21 8.72
C PRO A 51 -7.05 -8.85 9.38
N LEU A 52 -6.59 -7.77 8.75
CA LEU A 52 -7.03 -6.43 9.10
C LEU A 52 -8.46 -6.22 8.56
N ILE A 53 -9.41 -6.00 9.46
CA ILE A 53 -10.82 -5.77 9.15
C ILE A 53 -11.24 -4.43 9.71
N LEU A 54 -11.80 -3.56 8.87
CA LEU A 54 -12.35 -2.27 9.29
C LEU A 54 -13.85 -2.19 9.01
N PRO A 55 -14.60 -1.45 9.83
CA PRO A 55 -16.01 -1.23 9.55
C PRO A 55 -16.18 -0.17 8.46
N ALA A 56 -17.09 -0.43 7.53
CA ALA A 56 -17.44 0.49 6.45
C ALA A 56 -18.95 0.47 6.17
N HIS A 57 -19.49 1.57 5.64
CA HIS A 57 -20.84 1.57 5.10
C HIS A 57 -20.94 0.59 3.93
N GLU A 58 -22.06 -0.12 3.80
CA GLU A 58 -22.29 -1.10 2.73
C GLU A 58 -22.01 -0.51 1.33
N LYS A 59 -22.48 0.71 1.06
CA LYS A 59 -22.20 1.42 -0.19
C LYS A 59 -20.71 1.70 -0.39
N CYS A 60 -20.05 2.22 0.65
CA CYS A 60 -18.62 2.51 0.59
C CYS A 60 -17.78 1.25 0.32
N ASN A 61 -18.15 0.13 0.94
CA ASN A 61 -17.49 -1.15 0.76
C ASN A 61 -17.75 -1.70 -0.66
N SER A 62 -19.00 -1.69 -1.11
CA SER A 62 -19.39 -2.22 -2.42
C SER A 62 -18.82 -1.41 -3.60
N ASP A 63 -18.58 -0.11 -3.44
CA ASP A 63 -17.92 0.74 -4.44
C ASP A 63 -16.49 0.25 -4.77
N TYR A 64 -15.81 -0.44 -3.84
CA TYR A 64 -14.48 -1.03 -4.06
C TYR A 64 -14.50 -2.46 -4.63
N SER A 65 -15.67 -3.10 -4.73
CA SER A 65 -15.79 -4.50 -5.21
C SER A 65 -15.04 -4.76 -6.52
N LYS A 66 -15.14 -3.83 -7.48
CA LYS A 66 -14.47 -3.92 -8.80
C LYS A 66 -12.95 -3.84 -8.69
N VAL A 67 -12.44 -3.04 -7.74
CA VAL A 67 -11.00 -2.90 -7.49
C VAL A 67 -10.47 -4.16 -6.80
N ASP A 68 -11.23 -4.70 -5.85
CA ASP A 68 -10.89 -5.92 -5.12
C ASP A 68 -10.89 -7.15 -6.05
N GLU A 69 -11.80 -7.21 -7.03
CA GLU A 69 -11.81 -8.22 -8.09
C GLU A 69 -10.53 -8.21 -8.93
N GLN A 70 -9.98 -7.03 -9.24
CA GLN A 70 -8.71 -6.90 -9.97
C GLN A 70 -7.50 -7.30 -9.14
N ALA A 71 -7.51 -6.98 -7.84
CA ALA A 71 -6.44 -7.34 -6.90
C ALA A 71 -6.14 -8.84 -6.89
N MET A 72 -7.20 -9.65 -6.95
CA MET A 72 -7.12 -11.11 -6.98
C MET A 72 -6.27 -11.63 -8.14
N GLY A 73 -6.51 -11.12 -9.35
CA GLY A 73 -5.76 -11.56 -10.53
C GLY A 73 -4.29 -11.16 -10.46
N LEU A 74 -3.99 -9.96 -9.94
CA LEU A 74 -2.62 -9.48 -9.84
C LEU A 74 -1.78 -10.31 -8.86
N ILE A 75 -2.32 -10.59 -7.67
CA ILE A 75 -1.62 -11.42 -6.68
C ILE A 75 -1.63 -12.91 -7.09
N GLY A 76 -2.63 -13.35 -7.87
CA GLY A 76 -2.58 -14.65 -8.54
C GLY A 76 -1.31 -14.87 -9.38
N LEU A 77 -0.73 -13.80 -9.96
CA LEU A 77 0.53 -13.88 -10.68
C LEU A 77 1.76 -14.14 -9.78
N LEU A 78 1.67 -13.83 -8.48
CA LEU A 78 2.71 -14.15 -7.48
C LEU A 78 2.68 -15.61 -7.01
N HIS A 79 1.60 -16.33 -7.32
CA HIS A 79 1.36 -17.70 -6.87
C HIS A 79 1.60 -18.68 -8.04
N PRO A 80 2.81 -19.24 -8.19
CA PRO A 80 3.15 -20.10 -9.33
C PRO A 80 2.27 -21.35 -9.44
N GLU A 81 1.68 -21.80 -8.33
CA GLU A 81 0.79 -22.96 -8.26
C GLU A 81 -0.65 -22.68 -8.69
N ARG A 82 -1.06 -21.40 -8.83
CA ARG A 82 -2.39 -21.03 -9.31
C ARG A 82 -2.36 -20.86 -10.83
N PRO A 83 -3.42 -21.24 -11.55
CA PRO A 83 -3.55 -20.90 -12.96
C PRO A 83 -3.37 -19.39 -13.12
N ARG A 84 -2.45 -18.98 -13.99
CA ARG A 84 -2.24 -17.56 -14.28
C ARG A 84 -3.47 -17.02 -14.97
N GLN A 85 -4.31 -16.31 -14.22
CA GLN A 85 -5.46 -15.61 -14.73
C GLN A 85 -5.13 -14.14 -14.88
N VAL A 86 -5.46 -13.59 -16.04
CA VAL A 86 -5.39 -12.15 -16.28
C VAL A 86 -6.40 -11.48 -15.32
N PRO A 87 -6.02 -10.38 -14.64
CA PRO A 87 -6.94 -9.67 -13.75
C PRO A 87 -8.27 -9.33 -14.44
N ALA A 88 -9.37 -9.43 -13.71
CA ALA A 88 -10.69 -9.16 -14.25
C ALA A 88 -10.75 -7.76 -14.89
N ARG A 89 -11.48 -7.63 -16.00
CA ARG A 89 -11.66 -6.34 -16.71
C ARG A 89 -10.34 -5.69 -17.14
N THR A 90 -9.31 -6.51 -17.38
CA THR A 90 -8.06 -6.07 -18.01
C THR A 90 -7.88 -6.79 -19.34
N THR A 91 -7.14 -6.14 -20.24
CA THR A 91 -6.86 -6.68 -21.58
C THR A 91 -5.36 -6.73 -21.79
N ILE A 92 -4.87 -7.84 -22.35
CA ILE A 92 -3.48 -7.92 -22.82
C ILE A 92 -3.35 -7.04 -24.06
N VAL A 93 -2.46 -6.04 -23.99
CA VAL A 93 -2.24 -5.08 -25.08
C VAL A 93 -0.85 -5.17 -25.71
N GLY A 94 0.00 -6.07 -25.19
CA GLY A 94 1.32 -6.31 -25.76
C GLY A 94 2.24 -7.09 -24.82
N ILE A 95 3.50 -7.21 -25.25
CA ILE A 95 4.61 -7.81 -24.52
C ILE A 95 5.69 -6.74 -24.40
N ALA A 96 6.24 -6.57 -23.19
CA ALA A 96 7.44 -5.79 -22.97
C ALA A 96 8.66 -6.69 -23.12
N GLU A 97 9.64 -6.23 -23.88
CA GLU A 97 10.91 -6.93 -24.07
C GLU A 97 12.04 -6.25 -23.31
N ARG A 98 13.03 -7.05 -22.92
CA ARG A 98 14.29 -6.59 -22.35
C ARG A 98 15.42 -7.44 -22.92
N ASP A 99 16.48 -6.78 -23.40
CA ASP A 99 17.62 -7.44 -24.05
C ASP A 99 17.20 -8.40 -25.19
N GLY A 100 16.18 -7.98 -25.96
CA GLY A 100 15.61 -8.76 -27.06
C GLY A 100 14.80 -10.00 -26.65
N ARG A 101 14.40 -10.10 -25.38
CA ARG A 101 13.62 -11.24 -24.85
C ARG A 101 12.32 -10.78 -24.18
N PRO A 102 11.22 -11.54 -24.31
CA PRO A 102 9.98 -11.26 -23.56
C PRO A 102 10.23 -11.21 -22.05
N ALA A 103 9.94 -10.05 -21.45
CA ALA A 103 10.19 -9.77 -20.03
C ALA A 103 8.88 -9.63 -19.23
N ALA A 104 7.83 -9.08 -19.83
CA ALA A 104 6.51 -8.94 -19.20
C ALA A 104 5.35 -8.84 -20.19
N VAL A 105 4.13 -8.96 -19.67
CA VAL A 105 2.88 -8.74 -20.41
C VAL A 105 2.33 -7.36 -20.06
N LEU A 106 1.89 -6.61 -21.06
CA LEU A 106 1.25 -5.30 -20.87
C LEU A 106 -0.25 -5.47 -20.68
N LEU A 107 -0.77 -4.95 -19.56
CA LEU A 107 -2.17 -5.00 -19.21
C LEU A 107 -2.79 -3.60 -19.23
N ALA A 108 -3.84 -3.42 -20.03
CA ALA A 108 -4.67 -2.22 -19.98
C ALA A 108 -5.85 -2.39 -19.00
N GLY A 109 -6.22 -1.32 -18.31
CA GLY A 109 -7.40 -1.28 -17.44
C GLY A 109 -7.18 -1.69 -15.98
N LEU A 110 -5.96 -2.02 -15.58
CA LEU A 110 -5.62 -2.37 -14.19
C LEU A 110 -5.66 -1.12 -13.28
N LYS A 111 -6.49 -1.14 -12.24
CA LYS A 111 -6.65 -0.02 -11.29
C LYS A 111 -5.89 -0.25 -9.98
N LEU A 112 -4.56 -0.32 -10.07
CA LEU A 112 -3.70 -0.61 -8.92
C LEU A 112 -3.64 0.54 -7.90
N ARG A 113 -3.57 1.79 -8.37
CA ARG A 113 -3.50 2.98 -7.49
C ARG A 113 -4.71 3.10 -6.54
N PRO A 114 -5.98 2.99 -7.01
CA PRO A 114 -7.13 2.97 -6.10
C PRO A 114 -7.07 1.89 -5.00
N MET A 115 -6.57 0.69 -5.34
CA MET A 115 -6.40 -0.40 -4.37
C MET A 115 -5.37 -0.02 -3.30
N ILE A 116 -4.19 0.48 -3.73
CA ILE A 116 -3.13 0.92 -2.82
C ILE A 116 -3.65 2.05 -1.92
N THR A 117 -4.37 3.02 -2.48
CA THR A 117 -4.97 4.13 -1.71
C THR A 117 -5.99 3.63 -0.68
N LYS A 118 -6.83 2.63 -1.03
CA LYS A 118 -7.75 1.99 -0.07
C LYS A 118 -6.97 1.36 1.09
N ILE A 119 -5.94 0.57 0.78
CA ILE A 119 -5.11 -0.11 1.79
C ILE A 119 -4.40 0.90 2.70
N PHE A 120 -3.79 1.92 2.10
CA PHE A 120 -3.12 2.99 2.83
C PHE A 120 -4.07 3.71 3.81
N ARG A 121 -5.26 4.09 3.35
CA ARG A 121 -6.30 4.70 4.20
C ARG A 121 -6.70 3.80 5.36
N ALA A 122 -6.94 2.52 5.07
CA ALA A 122 -7.31 1.56 6.09
C ALA A 122 -6.23 1.43 7.16
N CYS A 123 -4.96 1.34 6.76
CA CYS A 123 -3.84 1.25 7.70
C CYS A 123 -3.65 2.52 8.51
N HIS A 124 -3.76 3.70 7.89
CA HIS A 124 -3.74 4.98 8.61
C HIS A 124 -4.86 5.03 9.66
N THR A 125 -6.10 4.74 9.27
CA THR A 125 -7.23 4.74 10.20
C THR A 125 -7.07 3.69 11.30
N ALA A 126 -6.51 2.52 10.97
CA ALA A 126 -6.26 1.46 11.94
C ALA A 126 -5.25 1.87 13.01
N LEU A 127 -4.13 2.48 12.59
CA LEU A 127 -3.07 2.93 13.48
C LEU A 127 -3.52 4.11 14.35
N TYR A 128 -4.11 5.14 13.72
CA TYR A 128 -4.32 6.43 14.41
C TYR A 128 -5.75 6.67 14.87
N ARG A 129 -6.70 5.81 14.48
CA ARG A 129 -8.13 6.00 14.76
C ARG A 129 -8.70 7.31 14.21
N VAL A 130 -8.05 7.86 13.18
CA VAL A 130 -8.42 9.12 12.52
C VAL A 130 -8.81 8.84 11.08
N PHE A 131 -9.85 9.51 10.59
CA PHE A 131 -10.27 9.43 9.20
C PHE A 131 -9.28 10.14 8.28
N MET A 132 -8.91 9.50 7.17
CA MET A 132 -8.12 10.11 6.10
C MET A 132 -9.03 10.65 4.96
N PRO A 133 -9.10 11.98 4.74
CA PRO A 133 -9.97 12.57 3.71
C PRO A 133 -9.72 12.07 2.29
N LEU A 134 -10.77 11.82 1.49
CA LEU A 134 -10.67 11.32 0.10
C LEU A 134 -9.71 12.10 -0.81
N LYS A 135 -9.53 13.39 -0.54
CA LYS A 135 -8.69 14.31 -1.31
C LYS A 135 -7.24 14.43 -0.78
N THR A 136 -6.84 13.60 0.19
CA THR A 136 -5.46 13.61 0.73
C THR A 136 -4.45 13.45 -0.40
N LYS A 137 -3.60 14.47 -0.57
CA LYS A 137 -2.54 14.47 -1.57
C LYS A 137 -1.53 13.38 -1.22
N ASN A 138 -1.25 12.53 -2.19
CA ASN A 138 -0.29 11.44 -2.06
C ASN A 138 0.54 11.28 -3.34
N LEU A 139 1.75 10.78 -3.15
CA LEU A 139 2.68 10.38 -4.20
C LEU A 139 2.95 8.90 -3.97
N ILE A 140 2.51 8.06 -4.90
CA ILE A 140 2.57 6.61 -4.76
C ILE A 140 3.38 6.04 -5.93
N LEU A 141 4.45 5.32 -5.62
CA LEU A 141 5.11 4.39 -6.52
C LEU A 141 4.42 3.03 -6.38
N THR A 142 3.95 2.49 -7.49
CA THR A 142 3.35 1.15 -7.52
C THR A 142 4.45 0.10 -7.74
N PRO A 143 4.24 -1.17 -7.35
CA PRO A 143 5.24 -2.23 -7.55
C PRO A 143 5.39 -2.68 -9.02
N LEU A 144 4.69 -2.02 -9.95
CA LEU A 144 4.68 -2.31 -11.38
C LEU A 144 5.11 -1.09 -12.17
N LEU A 145 5.62 -1.32 -13.38
CA LEU A 145 5.86 -0.26 -14.34
C LEU A 145 4.54 0.21 -14.93
N GLU A 146 4.28 1.52 -14.85
CA GLU A 146 3.14 2.16 -15.51
C GLU A 146 3.59 2.78 -16.83
N LEU A 147 2.88 2.46 -17.91
CA LEU A 147 3.17 2.93 -19.25
C LEU A 147 2.07 3.87 -19.75
N ASP A 148 2.45 4.89 -20.51
CA ASP A 148 1.50 5.75 -21.21
C ASP A 148 0.82 4.94 -22.32
N PRO A 149 -0.53 4.95 -22.40
CA PRO A 149 -1.26 4.08 -23.33
C PRO A 149 -1.05 4.45 -24.81
N LYS A 150 -0.64 5.69 -25.12
CA LYS A 150 -0.41 6.16 -26.49
C LYS A 150 1.01 5.85 -26.95
N THR A 151 1.99 6.21 -26.12
CA THR A 151 3.42 6.12 -26.47
C THR A 151 4.04 4.77 -26.07
N ARG A 152 3.39 4.04 -25.16
CA ARG A 152 3.89 2.82 -24.51
C ARG A 152 5.20 3.01 -23.76
N GLN A 153 5.58 4.26 -23.50
CA GLN A 153 6.77 4.59 -22.72
C GLN A 153 6.43 4.64 -21.23
N PRO A 154 7.42 4.39 -20.34
CA PRO A 154 7.27 4.64 -18.90
C PRO A 154 6.72 6.04 -18.64
N ILE A 155 5.71 6.15 -17.77
CA ILE A 155 5.16 7.45 -17.40
C ILE A 155 6.21 8.18 -16.53
N PRO A 156 6.80 9.31 -16.98
CA PRO A 156 7.97 9.91 -16.33
C PRO A 156 7.75 10.29 -14.86
N HIS A 157 6.52 10.66 -14.49
CA HIS A 157 6.18 11.10 -13.13
C HIS A 157 5.86 9.96 -12.16
N THR A 158 6.03 8.70 -12.57
CA THR A 158 5.74 7.54 -11.72
C THR A 158 6.92 7.17 -10.82
N LEU A 159 8.15 7.45 -11.24
CA LEU A 159 9.35 7.25 -10.45
C LEU A 159 10.02 8.60 -10.16
N LEU A 160 9.73 9.16 -8.98
CA LEU A 160 10.28 10.43 -8.52
C LEU A 160 11.41 10.19 -7.50
N PRO A 161 12.42 11.08 -7.39
CA PRO A 161 13.46 11.01 -6.36
C PRO A 161 12.90 10.89 -4.92
N GLN A 162 11.73 11.49 -4.67
CA GLN A 162 11.02 11.42 -3.41
C GLN A 162 10.70 9.98 -2.97
N HIS A 163 10.53 9.04 -3.91
CA HIS A 163 10.31 7.63 -3.56
C HIS A 163 11.56 6.96 -2.99
N GLN A 164 12.75 7.30 -3.51
CA GLN A 164 14.02 6.82 -2.94
C GLN A 164 14.25 7.41 -1.55
N MET A 165 13.95 8.70 -1.38
CA MET A 165 13.99 9.37 -0.08
C MET A 165 13.03 8.70 0.91
N ALA A 166 11.78 8.44 0.52
CA ALA A 166 10.81 7.76 1.37
C ALA A 166 11.26 6.33 1.76
N CYS A 167 11.84 5.58 0.82
CA CYS A 167 12.46 4.28 1.11
C CYS A 167 13.57 4.40 2.15
N LYS A 168 14.52 5.34 1.95
CA LYS A 168 15.62 5.56 2.90
C LYS A 168 15.08 5.91 4.29
N ILE A 169 14.16 6.86 4.37
CA ILE A 169 13.51 7.29 5.61
C ILE A 169 12.92 6.08 6.36
N LEU A 170 12.13 5.23 5.68
CA LEU A 170 11.54 4.05 6.31
C LEU A 170 12.59 3.05 6.80
N LYS A 171 13.60 2.76 5.99
CA LYS A 171 14.63 1.79 6.36
C LYS A 171 15.49 2.26 7.54
N ASP A 172 15.91 3.52 7.53
CA ASP A 172 16.69 4.10 8.62
C ASP A 172 15.88 4.08 9.93
N ASN A 173 14.60 4.44 9.86
CA ASN A 173 13.71 4.41 11.03
C ASN A 173 13.40 3.00 11.50
N ARG A 174 13.22 2.03 10.60
CA ARG A 174 12.99 0.62 10.96
C ARG A 174 14.14 0.07 11.80
N ARG A 175 15.39 0.43 11.48
CA ARG A 175 16.59 -0.07 12.18
C ARG A 175 16.65 0.31 13.65
N ILE A 176 16.19 1.50 13.99
CA ILE A 176 16.09 1.97 15.37
C ILE A 176 14.72 1.64 15.99
N GLY A 177 13.90 0.84 15.30
CA GLY A 177 12.56 0.47 15.74
C GLY A 177 11.57 1.64 15.79
N ASN A 178 11.70 2.65 14.93
CA ASN A 178 10.87 3.86 14.94
C ASN A 178 9.90 3.91 13.74
N VAL A 179 9.09 2.86 13.57
CA VAL A 179 8.08 2.80 12.51
C VAL A 179 6.76 2.31 13.07
N ASP A 180 5.66 2.96 12.69
CA ASP A 180 4.34 2.43 12.99
C ASP A 180 4.02 1.35 11.95
N ARG A 181 3.45 0.22 12.38
CA ARG A 181 3.31 -0.94 11.49
C ARG A 181 2.01 -1.71 11.65
N VAL A 182 1.52 -2.22 10.52
CA VAL A 182 0.46 -3.23 10.47
C VAL A 182 1.00 -4.48 9.79
N HIS A 183 1.09 -5.57 10.54
CA HIS A 183 1.40 -6.90 10.00
C HIS A 183 0.19 -7.80 10.22
N ALA A 184 -0.36 -8.34 9.13
CA ALA A 184 -1.52 -9.22 9.17
C ALA A 184 -1.38 -10.34 8.12
N ASN A 185 -2.31 -11.30 8.15
CA ASN A 185 -2.33 -12.45 7.26
C ASN A 185 -0.99 -13.21 7.33
N ASN A 186 -0.61 -13.67 8.52
CA ASN A 186 0.66 -14.38 8.76
C ASN A 186 1.90 -13.66 8.18
N ARG A 187 1.98 -12.33 8.37
CA ARG A 187 3.02 -11.44 7.82
C ARG A 187 3.10 -11.36 6.29
N ARG A 188 2.14 -11.95 5.56
CA ARG A 188 2.03 -11.80 4.09
C ARG A 188 1.54 -10.42 3.69
N PHE A 189 0.95 -9.68 4.63
CA PHE A 189 0.70 -8.25 4.50
C PHE A 189 1.54 -7.46 5.50
N ARG A 190 2.34 -6.52 4.98
CA ARG A 190 3.11 -5.56 5.77
C ARG A 190 2.79 -4.15 5.32
N PHE A 191 2.49 -3.29 6.27
CA PHE A 191 2.39 -1.86 6.11
C PHE A 191 3.29 -1.20 7.15
N GLU A 192 4.08 -0.24 6.72
CA GLU A 192 4.90 0.58 7.63
C GLU A 192 4.77 2.05 7.26
N VAL A 193 4.83 2.92 8.26
CA VAL A 193 4.77 4.36 8.09
C VAL A 193 5.61 5.07 9.15
N VAL A 194 6.19 6.20 8.76
CA VAL A 194 6.85 7.15 9.66
C VAL A 194 6.49 8.57 9.24
N TRP A 195 6.25 9.44 10.22
CA TRP A 195 5.89 10.83 10.01
C TRP A 195 7.10 11.75 10.07
N GLY A 196 7.04 12.85 9.34
CA GLY A 196 8.02 13.92 9.44
C GLY A 196 7.35 15.27 9.25
N THR A 197 8.11 16.32 9.51
CA THR A 197 7.71 17.71 9.27
C THR A 197 8.55 18.25 8.14
N CYS A 198 7.93 18.96 7.21
CA CYS A 198 8.61 19.66 6.12
C CYS A 198 9.43 20.84 6.65
N ASP A 199 10.36 21.35 5.84
CA ASP A 199 11.26 22.45 6.22
C ASP A 199 10.55 23.75 6.59
N ASP A 200 9.29 23.91 6.17
CA ASP A 200 8.48 25.06 6.55
C ASP A 200 7.92 25.00 7.97
N GLY A 201 8.03 23.85 8.64
CA GLY A 201 7.62 23.65 10.03
C GLY A 201 6.11 23.52 10.27
N TRP A 202 5.26 23.70 9.25
CA TRP A 202 3.80 23.64 9.40
C TRP A 202 3.14 22.56 8.54
N ARG A 203 3.81 22.05 7.51
CA ARG A 203 3.35 20.88 6.77
C ARG A 203 3.99 19.62 7.33
N HIS A 204 3.20 18.56 7.42
CA HIS A 204 3.67 17.24 7.79
C HIS A 204 3.57 16.30 6.60
N PHE A 205 4.40 15.28 6.60
CA PHE A 205 4.31 14.17 5.66
C PHE A 205 4.35 12.85 6.41
N ALA A 206 3.81 11.79 5.81
CA ALA A 206 4.15 10.44 6.23
C ALA A 206 4.63 9.63 5.03
N ALA A 207 5.85 9.10 5.16
CA ALA A 207 6.42 8.12 4.25
C ALA A 207 5.90 6.75 4.63
N PHE A 208 5.35 6.00 3.67
CA PHE A 208 4.75 4.69 3.94
C PHE A 208 5.13 3.66 2.89
N ALA A 209 5.22 2.40 3.30
CA ALA A 209 5.45 1.27 2.41
C ALA A 209 4.39 0.19 2.62
N ILE A 210 4.12 -0.53 1.54
CA ILE A 210 3.19 -1.67 1.54
C ILE A 210 3.89 -2.86 0.88
N ASP A 211 3.74 -4.03 1.48
CA ASP A 211 4.15 -5.30 0.89
C ASP A 211 3.07 -6.36 1.04
N ILE A 212 2.77 -7.03 -0.07
CA ILE A 212 1.83 -8.15 -0.16
C ILE A 212 2.56 -9.29 -0.87
N TYR A 213 2.88 -10.38 -0.18
CA TYR A 213 3.64 -11.51 -0.75
C TYR A 213 4.91 -11.13 -1.53
N ASN A 214 5.72 -10.18 -1.03
CA ASN A 214 6.92 -9.73 -1.74
C ASN A 214 6.61 -9.18 -3.14
N TRP A 215 5.48 -8.47 -3.30
CA TRP A 215 5.07 -7.92 -4.60
C TRP A 215 6.07 -6.93 -5.21
N HIS A 216 7.08 -6.51 -4.45
CA HIS A 216 8.21 -5.74 -4.96
C HIS A 216 9.01 -6.46 -6.06
N LEU A 217 8.82 -7.78 -6.19
CA LEU A 217 9.40 -8.62 -7.23
C LEU A 217 8.52 -8.73 -8.49
N LEU A 218 7.27 -8.29 -8.47
CA LEU A 218 6.32 -8.43 -9.60
C LEU A 218 6.86 -7.81 -10.89
N GLY A 219 7.39 -6.59 -10.79
CA GLY A 219 7.91 -5.84 -11.93
C GLY A 219 9.37 -6.13 -12.26
N ASN A 220 10.08 -6.92 -11.44
CA ASN A 220 11.55 -6.98 -11.50
C ASN A 220 12.09 -7.42 -12.87
N ARG A 221 11.43 -8.38 -13.55
CA ARG A 221 11.87 -8.81 -14.89
C ARG A 221 11.76 -7.70 -15.93
N ALA A 222 10.71 -6.89 -15.86
CA ALA A 222 10.45 -5.80 -16.79
C ALA A 222 11.29 -4.56 -16.49
N ILE A 223 11.35 -4.18 -15.21
CA ILE A 223 12.00 -2.96 -14.72
C ILE A 223 13.52 -3.17 -14.61
N GLY A 224 13.92 -4.37 -14.21
CA GLY A 224 15.29 -4.78 -14.05
C GLY A 224 15.93 -4.55 -12.70
N HIS A 225 15.14 -4.10 -11.75
CA HIS A 225 15.46 -4.10 -10.34
C HIS A 225 14.17 -4.31 -9.52
N PRO A 226 14.27 -4.72 -8.25
CA PRO A 226 13.15 -4.70 -7.32
C PRO A 226 12.55 -3.30 -7.17
N GLN A 227 11.22 -3.22 -7.11
CA GLN A 227 10.48 -1.98 -6.90
C GLN A 227 9.27 -2.26 -6.03
N GLY A 228 9.30 -1.79 -4.78
CA GLY A 228 8.19 -1.93 -3.85
C GLY A 228 7.06 -0.93 -4.07
N CYS A 229 6.01 -1.07 -3.26
CA CYS A 229 4.98 -0.07 -3.13
C CYS A 229 5.36 0.90 -2.01
N ILE A 230 5.72 2.12 -2.38
CA ILE A 230 6.21 3.17 -1.49
C ILE A 230 5.50 4.47 -1.83
N GLY A 231 5.21 5.28 -0.83
CA GLY A 231 4.63 6.58 -1.08
C GLY A 231 4.83 7.56 0.05
N MET A 232 4.37 8.77 -0.21
CA MET A 232 4.26 9.84 0.76
C MET A 232 2.86 10.44 0.68
N HIS A 233 2.32 10.86 1.81
CA HIS A 233 1.17 11.76 1.82
C HIS A 233 1.50 13.00 2.65
N PHE A 234 0.82 14.09 2.35
CA PHE A 234 1.02 15.37 3.02
C PHE A 234 -0.25 15.78 3.77
N SER A 235 -0.06 16.37 4.94
CA SER A 235 -1.12 16.91 5.78
C SER A 235 -0.72 18.27 6.34
N ASN A 236 -1.71 19.14 6.52
CA ASN A 236 -1.57 20.35 7.33
C ASN A 236 -2.07 20.11 8.77
N ASP A 237 -2.71 18.98 9.02
CA ASP A 237 -3.14 18.59 10.37
C ASP A 237 -1.92 18.11 11.16
N PRO A 238 -1.89 18.31 12.50
CA PRO A 238 -0.83 17.81 13.36
C PRO A 238 -0.57 16.30 13.16
N ILE A 239 0.69 15.90 13.32
CA ILE A 239 1.05 14.47 13.37
C ILE A 239 0.21 13.78 14.43
N PRO A 240 -0.40 12.60 14.15
CA PRO A 240 -1.20 11.88 15.12
C PRO A 240 -0.43 11.60 16.42
N PRO A 241 -1.09 11.65 17.58
CA PRO A 241 -0.43 11.40 18.85
C PRO A 241 0.15 9.98 18.87
N ASN A 242 1.36 9.84 19.44
CA ASN A 242 2.13 8.59 19.54
C ASN A 242 2.62 7.97 18.22
N ALA A 243 2.40 8.65 17.09
CA ALA A 243 2.97 8.24 15.82
C ALA A 243 4.50 8.28 15.88
N SER A 244 5.13 7.39 15.12
CA SER A 244 6.58 7.39 14.95
C SER A 244 6.99 8.56 14.07
N VAL A 245 7.93 9.39 14.56
CA VAL A 245 8.39 10.60 13.90
C VAL A 245 9.87 10.47 13.55
N VAL A 246 10.24 10.81 12.32
CA VAL A 246 11.62 10.77 11.83
C VAL A 246 12.51 11.56 12.80
N PRO A 247 13.54 10.92 13.41
CA PRO A 247 14.48 11.63 14.24
C PRO A 247 15.36 12.52 13.37
N THR A 248 15.94 13.56 13.96
CA THR A 248 16.88 14.47 13.27
C THR A 248 18.21 13.79 12.89
N ILE A 249 18.40 12.51 13.22
CA ILE A 249 19.67 11.80 13.00
C ILE A 249 19.66 11.16 11.62
N GLU A 250 20.51 11.67 10.72
CA GLU A 250 20.87 10.99 9.49
C GLU A 250 21.97 9.96 9.77
N LEU A 251 21.67 8.68 9.55
CA LEU A 251 22.66 7.61 9.60
C LEU A 251 23.29 7.44 8.21
N PRO A 252 24.64 7.42 8.09
CA PRO A 252 25.29 7.11 6.81
C PRO A 252 25.03 5.65 6.45
N PHE A 253 24.38 5.42 5.30
CA PHE A 253 24.15 4.06 4.80
C PHE A 253 23.95 4.01 3.28
N THR A 254 24.46 2.95 2.67
CA THR A 254 24.25 2.61 1.26
C THR A 254 23.32 1.40 1.14
N TRP A 255 22.15 1.61 0.54
CA TRP A 255 21.18 0.55 0.26
C TRP A 255 21.47 -0.10 -1.09
N SER A 256 21.42 -1.44 -1.16
CA SER A 256 21.65 -2.15 -2.43
C SER A 256 20.40 -2.11 -3.32
N GLU A 257 19.22 -2.01 -2.71
CA GLU A 257 17.93 -1.92 -3.38
C GLU A 257 17.20 -0.61 -3.01
N PRO A 258 17.52 0.53 -3.66
CA PRO A 258 17.01 1.85 -3.26
C PRO A 258 15.48 1.99 -3.34
N LEU A 259 14.82 1.12 -4.11
CA LEU A 259 13.37 1.12 -4.30
C LEU A 259 12.66 -0.08 -3.67
N ASN A 260 13.36 -0.94 -2.93
CA ASN A 260 12.73 -1.94 -2.08
C ASN A 260 12.66 -1.43 -0.65
N PRO A 261 11.51 -0.93 -0.15
CA PRO A 261 11.43 -0.41 1.21
C PRO A 261 11.63 -1.48 2.29
N PHE A 262 11.49 -2.78 1.97
CA PHE A 262 11.60 -3.90 2.90
C PHE A 262 12.89 -4.73 2.73
N GLU A 263 13.93 -4.14 2.12
CA GLU A 263 15.30 -4.65 2.23
C GLU A 263 15.70 -4.67 3.71
N GLU A 264 16.24 -5.82 4.16
CA GLU A 264 16.74 -6.05 5.53
C GLU A 264 18.26 -5.84 5.61
#